data_AF-A0A7S2MF15-F1
#
_entry.id   AF-A0A7S2MF15-F1
#
_cell.length_a   1.000
_cell.length_b   1.000
_cell.length_c   1.000
_cell.angle_alpha   90.00
_cell.angle_beta   90.00
_cell.angle_gamma   90.00
#
_symmetry.space_group_name_H-M   'P 1'
#
loop_
_entity.id
_entity.type
_entity.pdbx_description
1 polymer ?
#
loop_
_entity_poly.entity_id
_entity_poly.type
_entity_poly.pdbx_seq_one_letter_code
_entity_poly.pdbx_strand_id
1 'polypeptide(L)'
;GIWCRDDVTIGSLKLDNFTLGAATDTSDIRGYRQAEFDGILGLGFQSLSEFDSPTPLRALMESGELDETVFAFHLPYRGKGELVLGGVDPEHYSGNFSFVNLSRPSYWAVAL
;
A
#
# COMPACT_ATOMS: atom_id res chain seq x y z
N GLY A 1 9.92 -1.31 17.15
CA GLY A 1 10.53 -0.14 16.48
C GLY A 1 10.11 1.13 17.19
N ILE A 2 10.32 2.27 16.56
CA ILE A 2 9.79 3.58 16.97
C ILE A 2 8.91 4.13 15.86
N TRP A 3 8.07 5.12 16.15
CA TRP A 3 7.40 5.89 15.11
C TRP A 3 8.18 7.19 14.86
N CYS A 4 8.15 7.66 13.62
CA CYS A 4 8.69 8.95 13.23
C CYS A 4 7.75 9.64 12.25
N ARG A 5 8.03 10.91 11.95
CA ARG A 5 7.37 11.65 10.87
C ARG A 5 8.41 12.18 9.91
N ASP A 6 8.12 12.04 8.63
CA ASP A 6 8.95 12.55 7.55
C ASP A 6 8.09 12.77 6.30
N ASP A 7 8.67 13.42 5.29
CA ASP A 7 8.06 13.49 3.98
C ASP A 7 8.28 12.16 3.24
N VAL A 8 7.20 11.54 2.78
CA VAL A 8 7.23 10.25 2.07
C VAL A 8 6.83 10.44 0.62
N THR A 9 7.65 9.94 -0.30
CA THR A 9 7.34 9.94 -1.73
C THR A 9 7.05 8.52 -2.22
N ILE A 10 5.95 8.33 -2.94
CA ILE A 10 5.55 7.05 -3.54
C ILE A 10 5.27 7.28 -5.02
N GLY A 11 6.16 6.82 -5.89
CA GLY A 11 6.11 7.20 -7.31
C GLY A 11 6.25 8.71 -7.46
N SER A 12 5.25 9.37 -8.05
CA SER A 12 5.16 10.82 -8.17
C SER A 12 4.37 11.51 -7.05
N LEU A 13 3.76 10.75 -6.14
CA LEU A 13 2.89 11.26 -5.07
C LEU A 13 3.70 11.60 -3.82
N LYS A 14 3.28 12.62 -3.07
CA LYS A 14 4.00 13.09 -1.89
C LYS A 14 3.06 13.21 -0.68
N LEU A 15 3.47 12.59 0.42
CA LEU A 15 2.83 12.73 1.71
C LEU A 15 3.73 13.55 2.64
N ASP A 16 3.32 14.78 2.92
CA ASP A 16 4.06 15.67 3.82
C ASP A 16 3.87 15.27 5.29
N ASN A 17 4.95 15.27 6.08
CA ASN A 17 4.92 15.01 7.52
C ASN A 17 4.13 13.73 7.92
N PHE A 18 4.28 12.68 7.11
CA PHE A 18 3.56 11.41 7.24
C PHE A 18 4.15 10.56 8.37
N THR A 19 3.28 9.87 9.13
CA THR A 19 3.72 9.01 10.25
C THR A 19 4.05 7.61 9.75
N LEU A 20 5.25 7.13 10.07
CA LEU A 20 5.74 5.80 9.69
C LEU A 20 6.43 5.10 10.87
N GLY A 21 6.50 3.77 10.80
CA GLY A 21 7.26 2.95 11.73
C GLY A 21 8.70 2.77 11.26
N ALA A 22 9.66 3.11 12.10
CA ALA A 22 11.07 2.79 11.91
C ALA A 22 11.44 1.53 12.71
N ALA A 23 11.84 0.48 12.00
CA ALA A 23 12.34 -0.74 12.63
C ALA A 23 13.71 -0.46 13.26
N THR A 24 13.83 -0.73 14.56
CA THR A 24 15.08 -0.61 15.33
C THR A 24 15.74 -1.96 15.58
N ASP A 25 14.96 -3.03 15.43
CA ASP A 25 15.39 -4.42 15.53
C ASP A 25 14.54 -5.26 14.58
N THR A 26 15.21 -6.01 13.71
CA THR A 26 14.60 -6.92 12.72
C THR A 26 15.10 -8.36 12.89
N SER A 27 15.81 -8.65 13.98
CA SER A 27 16.45 -9.95 14.22
C SER A 27 15.45 -11.10 14.35
N ASP A 28 14.25 -10.84 14.88
CA ASP A 28 13.17 -11.82 15.02
C ASP A 28 12.34 -12.03 13.73
N ILE A 29 12.54 -11.19 12.72
CA ILE A 29 11.82 -11.28 11.45
C ILE A 29 12.54 -12.28 10.54
N ARG A 30 12.00 -13.50 10.48
CA ARG A 30 12.52 -14.57 9.62
C ARG A 30 12.63 -14.09 8.17
N GLY A 31 13.82 -14.24 7.58
CA GLY A 31 14.05 -13.93 6.18
C GLY A 31 14.33 -12.46 5.89
N TYR A 32 14.22 -11.55 6.86
CA TYR A 32 14.37 -10.10 6.60
C TYR A 32 15.76 -9.76 6.04
N ARG A 33 16.82 -10.35 6.59
CA ARG A 33 18.19 -10.12 6.12
C ARG A 33 18.47 -10.70 4.73
N GLN A 34 17.62 -11.60 4.25
CA GLN A 34 17.71 -12.22 2.92
C GLN A 34 16.72 -11.59 1.93
N ALA A 35 15.83 -10.72 2.40
CA ALA A 35 14.86 -10.06 1.56
C ALA A 35 15.56 -9.04 0.66
N GLU A 36 15.03 -8.88 -0.55
CA GLU A 36 15.48 -7.82 -1.48
C GLU A 36 14.84 -6.46 -1.17
N PHE A 37 13.96 -6.38 -0.17
CA PHE A 37 13.25 -5.16 0.23
C PHE A 37 13.74 -4.65 1.59
N ASP A 38 13.65 -3.33 1.79
CA ASP A 38 14.08 -2.65 3.02
C ASP A 38 12.92 -2.36 4.00
N GLY A 39 11.67 -2.59 3.60
CA GLY A 39 10.50 -2.32 4.43
C GLY A 39 9.18 -2.73 3.78
N ILE A 40 8.08 -2.32 4.41
CA ILE A 40 6.71 -2.67 3.99
C ILE A 40 5.90 -1.38 3.83
N LEU A 41 5.26 -1.23 2.68
CA LEU A 41 4.23 -0.21 2.45
C LEU A 41 2.84 -0.81 2.72
N GLY A 42 2.24 -0.45 3.86
CA GLY A 42 0.95 -1.00 4.26
C GLY A 42 -0.23 -0.38 3.51
N LEU A 43 -0.82 -1.11 2.56
CA LEU A 43 -2.00 -0.68 1.77
C LEU A 43 -3.34 -1.13 2.38
N GLY A 44 -3.35 -1.50 3.67
CA GLY A 44 -4.53 -1.97 4.38
C GLY A 44 -5.41 -0.85 4.94
N PHE A 45 -6.39 -1.24 5.75
CA PHE A 45 -7.24 -0.32 6.50
C PHE A 45 -6.53 0.22 7.74
N GLN A 46 -6.85 1.46 8.13
CA GLN A 46 -6.31 2.10 9.34
C GLN A 46 -6.59 1.30 10.62
N SER A 47 -7.70 0.55 10.69
CA SER A 47 -8.03 -0.30 11.84
C SER A 47 -7.00 -1.40 12.12
N LEU A 48 -6.10 -1.69 11.18
CA LEU A 48 -4.99 -2.63 11.33
C LEU A 48 -3.65 -1.94 11.67
N SER A 49 -3.64 -0.60 11.71
CA SER A 49 -2.44 0.18 12.02
C SER A 49 -2.16 0.12 13.51
N GLU A 50 -0.97 -0.35 13.89
CA GLU A 50 -0.54 -0.38 15.30
C GLU A 50 -0.48 1.03 15.92
N PHE A 51 -0.27 2.05 15.09
CA PHE A 51 -0.15 3.44 15.52
C PHE A 51 -1.46 4.24 15.42
N ASP A 52 -2.57 3.61 15.00
CA ASP A 52 -3.85 4.27 14.66
C ASP A 52 -3.68 5.48 13.71
N SER A 53 -2.58 5.49 12.94
CA SER A 53 -2.26 6.51 11.95
C SER A 53 -2.95 6.19 10.62
N PRO A 54 -3.36 7.20 9.83
CA PRO A 54 -3.77 6.99 8.44
C PRO A 54 -2.75 6.14 7.69
N THR A 55 -3.25 5.20 6.88
CA THR A 55 -2.42 4.42 5.96
C THR A 55 -2.04 5.29 4.75
N PRO A 56 -0.96 4.97 4.01
CA PRO A 56 -0.58 5.72 2.81
C PRO A 56 -1.73 5.93 1.83
N LEU A 57 -2.51 4.88 1.52
CA LEU A 57 -3.68 5.02 0.65
C LEU A 57 -4.72 5.97 1.22
N ARG A 58 -5.01 5.86 2.52
CA ARG A 58 -5.99 6.75 3.16
C ARG A 58 -5.51 8.21 3.12
N ALA A 59 -4.24 8.45 3.41
CA ALA A 59 -3.66 9.79 3.38
C ALA A 59 -3.67 10.37 1.96
N LEU A 60 -3.33 9.58 0.94
CA LEU A 60 -3.41 10.00 -0.46
C LEU A 60 -4.85 10.30 -0.88
N MET A 61 -5.82 9.46 -0.51
CA MET A 61 -7.24 9.72 -0.76
C MET A 61 -7.72 11.02 -0.09
N GLU A 62 -7.32 11.25 1.17
CA GLU A 62 -7.69 12.46 1.92
C GLU A 62 -7.00 13.73 1.40
N SER A 63 -5.81 13.60 0.81
CA SER A 63 -5.09 14.72 0.18
C SER A 63 -5.72 15.20 -1.13
N GLY A 64 -6.51 14.36 -1.80
CA GLY A 64 -7.08 14.65 -3.11
C GLY A 64 -6.11 14.50 -4.28
N GLU A 65 -4.93 13.92 -4.07
CA GLU A 65 -3.93 13.69 -5.13
C GLU A 65 -4.25 12.51 -6.06
N LEU A 66 -5.25 11.69 -5.73
CA LEU A 66 -5.65 10.53 -6.54
C LEU A 66 -6.78 10.91 -7.50
N ASP A 67 -6.61 10.61 -8.80
CA ASP A 67 -7.66 10.78 -9.81
C ASP A 67 -8.88 9.90 -9.51
N GLU A 68 -8.64 8.63 -9.16
CA GLU A 68 -9.65 7.68 -8.69
C GLU A 68 -9.27 7.09 -7.32
N THR A 69 -10.25 6.82 -6.45
CA THR A 69 -9.99 6.22 -5.13
C THR A 69 -9.79 4.69 -5.23
N VAL A 70 -8.88 4.26 -6.09
CA VAL A 70 -8.50 2.86 -6.34
C VAL A 70 -6.99 2.73 -6.46
N PHE A 71 -6.50 1.50 -6.32
CA PHE A 71 -5.14 1.12 -6.68
C PHE A 71 -5.18 -0.25 -7.37
N ALA A 72 -4.16 -0.52 -8.18
CA ALA A 72 -4.07 -1.75 -8.94
C ALA A 72 -2.65 -2.30 -8.96
N PHE A 73 -2.56 -3.61 -9.04
CA PHE A 73 -1.31 -4.32 -9.19
C PHE A 73 -1.30 -5.10 -10.50
N HIS A 74 -0.23 -4.92 -11.27
CA HIS A 74 0.16 -5.86 -12.31
C HIS A 74 1.42 -6.60 -11.82
N LEU A 75 1.28 -7.92 -11.59
CA LEU A 75 2.36 -8.77 -11.10
C LEU A 75 2.66 -9.86 -12.15
N PRO A 76 3.52 -9.57 -13.14
CA PRO A 76 3.84 -10.53 -14.18
C PRO A 76 4.69 -11.67 -13.62
N TYR A 77 4.58 -12.87 -14.22
CA TYR A 77 5.41 -14.02 -13.82
C TYR A 77 6.91 -13.77 -14.01
N ARG A 78 7.28 -12.91 -14.98
CA ARG A 78 8.64 -12.48 -15.26
C ARG A 78 8.65 -10.99 -15.53
N GLY A 79 9.72 -10.32 -15.09
CA GLY A 79 9.89 -8.88 -15.29
C GLY A 79 9.49 -8.06 -14.07
N LYS A 80 9.43 -6.74 -14.24
CA LYS A 80 9.02 -5.81 -13.19
C LYS A 80 7.50 -5.73 -13.14
N GLY A 81 6.94 -5.79 -11.94
CA GLY A 81 5.54 -5.47 -11.72
C GLY A 81 5.31 -3.96 -11.63
N GLU A 82 4.04 -3.60 -11.56
CA GLU A 82 3.59 -2.22 -11.43
C GLU A 82 2.54 -2.11 -10.33
N LEU A 83 2.63 -1.04 -9.55
CA LEU A 83 1.57 -0.55 -8.66
C LEU A 83 1.10 0.79 -9.22
N VAL A 84 -0.18 0.87 -9.57
CA VAL A 84 -0.85 2.12 -9.93
C VAL A 84 -1.64 2.61 -8.72
N LEU A 85 -1.40 3.86 -8.33
CA LEU A 85 -2.18 4.56 -7.30
C LEU A 85 -3.01 5.62 -8.02
N GLY A 86 -4.33 5.59 -7.82
CA GLY A 86 -5.21 6.57 -8.48
C GLY A 86 -5.87 6.09 -9.76
N GLY A 87 -5.77 4.80 -10.10
CA GLY A 87 -6.32 4.26 -11.36
C GLY A 87 -5.88 2.83 -11.67
N VAL A 88 -5.92 2.49 -12.95
CA VAL A 88 -5.48 1.21 -13.54
C VAL A 88 -4.69 1.49 -14.82
N ASP A 89 -3.74 0.63 -15.19
CA ASP A 89 -3.10 0.67 -16.51
C ASP A 89 -3.83 -0.26 -17.51
N PRO A 90 -4.51 0.28 -18.55
CA PRO A 90 -5.16 -0.51 -19.59
C PRO A 90 -4.24 -1.43 -20.39
N GLU A 91 -2.92 -1.21 -20.40
CA GLU A 91 -1.97 -2.10 -21.07
C GLU A 91 -1.75 -3.43 -20.33
N HIS A 92 -2.19 -3.52 -19.06
CA HIS A 92 -1.93 -4.64 -18.17
C HIS A 92 -3.12 -5.57 -17.93
N TYR A 93 -4.26 -5.35 -18.60
CA TYR A 93 -5.40 -6.26 -18.53
C TYR A 93 -6.18 -6.32 -19.85
N SER A 94 -7.02 -7.34 -19.98
CA SER A 94 -7.95 -7.49 -21.10
C SER A 94 -9.34 -7.82 -20.56
N GLY A 95 -10.38 -7.26 -21.18
CA GLY A 95 -11.76 -7.42 -20.70
C GLY A 95 -12.08 -6.50 -19.53
N ASN A 96 -13.12 -6.86 -18.76
CA ASN A 96 -13.64 -6.05 -17.67
C ASN A 96 -13.27 -6.64 -16.30
N PHE A 97 -13.15 -5.78 -15.29
CA PHE A 97 -13.02 -6.22 -13.91
C PHE A 97 -14.33 -6.79 -13.37
N SER A 98 -14.21 -7.85 -12.57
CA SER A 98 -15.30 -8.37 -11.74
C SER A 98 -15.14 -7.84 -10.33
N PHE A 99 -15.99 -6.89 -9.94
CA PHE A 99 -15.98 -6.33 -8.59
C PHE A 99 -16.85 -7.17 -7.66
N VAL A 100 -16.35 -7.40 -6.45
CA VAL A 100 -17.06 -8.05 -5.36
C VAL A 100 -17.00 -7.19 -4.12
N ASN A 101 -18.05 -7.24 -3.30
CA ASN A 101 -18.08 -6.49 -2.06
C ASN A 101 -17.11 -7.09 -1.04
N LEU A 102 -16.47 -6.22 -0.26
CA LEU A 102 -15.73 -6.64 0.92
C LEU A 102 -16.68 -7.30 1.92
N SER A 103 -16.21 -8.36 2.57
CA SER A 103 -16.94 -9.01 3.65
C SER A 103 -17.08 -8.09 4.87
N ARG A 104 -15.98 -7.39 5.22
CA ARG A 104 -15.91 -6.34 6.25
C ARG A 104 -14.78 -5.35 5.89
N PRO A 105 -14.93 -4.05 6.20
CA PRO A 105 -13.90 -3.03 5.95
C PRO A 105 -12.79 -3.08 7.01
N SER A 106 -12.08 -4.20 7.10
CA SER A 106 -10.92 -4.38 8.00
C SER A 106 -9.71 -4.95 7.25
N TYR A 107 -9.95 -5.91 6.37
CA TYR A 107 -8.97 -6.45 5.42
C TYR A 107 -9.52 -6.30 4.00
N TRP A 108 -8.63 -6.41 3.00
CA TRP A 108 -9.03 -6.66 1.61
C TRP A 108 -9.51 -8.12 1.47
N ALA A 109 -10.67 -8.42 2.08
CA ALA A 109 -11.21 -9.78 2.22
C ALA A 109 -12.63 -9.87 1.64
N VAL A 110 -12.85 -10.87 0.81
CA VAL A 110 -14.11 -11.13 0.09
C VAL A 110 -14.68 -12.49 0.51
N ALA A 111 -15.99 -12.69 0.34
CA ALA A 111 -16.57 -14.03 0.48
C ALA A 111 -16.22 -14.86 -0.76
N LEU A 112 -15.80 -16.12 -0.56
CA LEU A 112 -15.51 -17.09 -1.62
C LEU A 112 -16.75 -17.96 -1.91
#